data_AF-A0A6I4ZRT9-F1
#
_entry.id   AF-A0A6I4ZRT9-F1
#
_cell.length_a   1.000
_cell.length_b   1.000
_cell.length_c   1.000
_cell.angle_alpha   90.00
_cell.angle_beta   90.00
_cell.angle_gamma   90.00
#
_symmetry.space_group_name_H-M   'P 1'
#
loop_
_entity.id
_entity.type
_entity.pdbx_description
1 polymer ?
#
loop_
_entity_poly.entity_id
_entity_poly.type
_entity_poly.pdbx_seq_one_letter_code
_entity_poly.pdbx_strand_id
1 'polypeptide(L)'
;MPQVADLASLQDYDDILARLTAELDEARADLENEEALRAAEGAVAEADERCAALEREQRRLEGEIDTLVARVEREEKKLYDGSTSLPKELEGLQREIASVRSHLSDVEDTELALLDTLEEAEAARDEAHAGLEREQGEAREKAERLGGMIARLEGEMAATSGERDTCRGRLTATLIAQYE
;
A
#
# COMPACT_ATOMS: atom_id res chain seq x y z
N MET A 1 -33.31 50.73 -20.03
CA MET A 1 -32.79 50.28 -21.34
C MET A 1 -32.66 48.77 -21.29
N PRO A 2 -33.58 48.00 -21.89
CA PRO A 2 -33.66 46.54 -21.72
C PRO A 2 -32.35 45.81 -22.06
N GLN A 3 -31.61 46.27 -23.06
CA GLN A 3 -30.34 45.67 -23.48
C GLN A 3 -29.17 45.84 -22.50
N VAL A 4 -29.17 46.89 -21.66
CA VAL A 4 -28.14 47.06 -20.61
C VAL A 4 -28.37 46.07 -19.46
N ALA A 5 -29.64 45.78 -19.16
CA ALA A 5 -30.00 44.76 -18.17
C ALA A 5 -29.64 43.35 -18.65
N ASP A 6 -29.89 43.04 -19.94
CA ASP A 6 -29.47 41.76 -20.53
C ASP A 6 -27.92 41.61 -20.55
N LEU A 7 -27.14 42.68 -20.72
CA LEU A 7 -25.68 42.62 -20.64
C LEU A 7 -25.17 42.31 -19.22
N ALA A 8 -25.78 42.93 -18.20
CA ALA A 8 -25.46 42.65 -16.81
C ALA A 8 -25.80 41.19 -16.44
N SER A 9 -26.96 40.69 -16.88
CA SER A 9 -27.32 39.28 -16.69
C SER A 9 -26.37 38.33 -17.41
N LEU A 10 -25.86 38.69 -18.59
CA LEU A 10 -24.85 37.89 -19.29
C LEU A 10 -23.55 37.78 -18.48
N GLN A 11 -23.10 38.90 -17.88
CA GLN A 11 -21.94 38.91 -16.99
C GLN A 11 -22.18 38.07 -15.73
N ASP A 12 -23.35 38.18 -15.10
CA ASP A 12 -23.70 37.37 -13.92
C ASP A 12 -23.62 35.87 -14.25
N TYR A 13 -24.10 35.45 -15.43
CA TYR A 13 -23.99 34.07 -15.89
C TYR A 13 -22.55 33.63 -16.15
N ASP A 14 -21.71 34.50 -16.72
CA ASP A 14 -20.29 34.21 -16.92
C ASP A 14 -19.54 34.05 -15.60
N ASP A 15 -19.81 34.91 -14.61
CA ASP A 15 -19.22 34.81 -13.27
C ASP A 15 -19.66 33.52 -12.56
N ILE A 16 -20.93 33.14 -12.69
CA ILE A 16 -21.44 31.86 -12.16
C ILE A 16 -20.75 30.67 -12.84
N LEU A 17 -20.64 30.66 -14.17
CA LEU A 17 -19.99 29.59 -14.91
C LEU A 17 -18.50 29.46 -14.57
N ALA A 18 -17.80 30.58 -14.40
CA ALA A 18 -16.40 30.59 -13.97
C ALA A 18 -16.24 29.97 -12.58
N ARG A 19 -17.11 30.33 -11.63
CA ARG A 19 -17.12 29.74 -10.29
C ARG A 19 -17.40 28.24 -10.33
N LEU A 20 -18.45 27.81 -11.05
CA LEU A 20 -18.81 26.39 -11.16
C LEU A 20 -17.71 25.57 -11.83
N THR A 21 -17.01 26.13 -12.82
CA THR A 21 -15.87 25.47 -13.47
C THR A 21 -14.73 25.25 -12.47
N ALA A 22 -14.39 26.27 -11.68
CA ALA A 22 -13.36 26.14 -10.65
C ALA A 22 -13.71 25.08 -9.59
N GLU A 23 -14.96 25.08 -9.10
CA GLU A 23 -15.45 24.07 -8.15
C GLU A 23 -15.43 22.65 -8.73
N LEU A 24 -15.73 22.50 -10.03
CA LEU A 24 -15.70 21.21 -10.73
C LEU A 24 -14.27 20.68 -10.88
N ASP A 25 -13.34 21.56 -11.28
CA ASP A 25 -11.94 21.19 -11.45
C ASP A 25 -11.30 20.80 -10.10
N GLU A 26 -11.63 21.52 -9.01
CA GLU A 26 -11.21 21.16 -7.66
C GLU A 26 -11.75 19.79 -7.24
N ALA A 27 -13.05 19.54 -7.43
CA ALA A 27 -13.66 18.26 -7.08
C ALA A 27 -13.07 17.08 -7.88
N ARG A 28 -12.70 17.30 -9.15
CA ARG A 28 -12.05 16.28 -9.99
C ARG A 28 -10.61 16.03 -9.55
N ALA A 29 -9.83 17.08 -9.29
CA ALA A 29 -8.47 16.94 -8.78
C ALA A 29 -8.44 16.21 -7.43
N ASP A 30 -9.39 16.52 -6.55
CA ASP A 30 -9.54 15.81 -5.29
C ASP A 30 -9.87 14.34 -5.52
N LEU A 31 -10.79 14.02 -6.43
CA LEU A 31 -11.16 12.63 -6.74
C LEU A 31 -9.98 11.81 -7.28
N GLU A 32 -9.14 12.41 -8.13
CA GLU A 32 -7.95 11.78 -8.70
C GLU A 32 -6.79 11.64 -7.69
N ASN A 33 -6.85 12.33 -6.54
CA ASN A 33 -5.83 12.20 -5.51
C ASN A 33 -5.98 10.88 -4.74
N GLU A 34 -5.15 9.91 -5.13
CA GLU A 34 -5.00 8.57 -4.55
C GLU A 34 -3.67 8.39 -3.78
N GLU A 35 -3.05 9.47 -3.28
CA GLU A 35 -1.75 9.38 -2.58
C GLU A 35 -1.79 8.45 -1.36
N ALA A 36 -2.85 8.54 -0.55
CA ALA A 36 -3.01 7.71 0.64
C ALA A 36 -3.16 6.21 0.29
N LEU A 37 -3.93 5.91 -0.76
CA LEU A 37 -4.10 4.53 -1.24
C LEU A 37 -2.78 3.95 -1.75
N ARG A 38 -2.05 4.70 -2.57
CA ARG A 38 -0.72 4.29 -3.06
C ARG A 38 0.29 4.09 -1.92
N ALA A 39 0.24 4.93 -0.89
CA ALA A 39 1.09 4.77 0.28
C ALA A 39 0.75 3.48 1.06
N ALA A 40 -0.53 3.19 1.25
CA ALA A 40 -0.97 1.96 1.92
C ALA A 40 -0.62 0.69 1.12
N GLU A 41 -0.78 0.71 -0.21
CA GLU A 41 -0.33 -0.39 -1.09
C GLU A 41 1.17 -0.62 -0.99
N GLY A 42 1.96 0.46 -0.94
CA GLY A 42 3.41 0.39 -0.73
C GLY A 42 3.77 -0.24 0.62
N ALA A 43 3.10 0.16 1.70
CA ALA A 43 3.32 -0.39 3.03
C ALA A 43 3.01 -1.90 3.10
N VAL A 44 1.94 -2.35 2.45
CA VAL A 44 1.61 -3.79 2.33
C VAL A 44 2.71 -4.53 1.59
N ALA A 45 3.15 -4.01 0.43
CA ALA A 45 4.20 -4.65 -0.36
C ALA A 45 5.51 -4.79 0.42
N GLU A 46 5.92 -3.75 1.16
CA GLU A 46 7.12 -3.79 2.01
C GLU A 46 6.99 -4.80 3.15
N ALA A 47 5.82 -4.87 3.81
CA ALA A 47 5.57 -5.82 4.89
C ALA A 47 5.55 -7.27 4.38
N ASP A 48 4.90 -7.54 3.25
CA ASP A 48 4.88 -8.85 2.60
C ASP A 48 6.28 -9.30 2.20
N GLU A 49 7.09 -8.41 1.61
CA GLU A 49 8.46 -8.72 1.22
C GLU A 49 9.32 -9.06 2.46
N ARG A 50 9.16 -8.31 3.56
CA ARG A 50 9.85 -8.56 4.82
C ARG A 50 9.47 -9.92 5.41
N CYS A 51 8.18 -10.23 5.52
CA CYS A 51 7.73 -11.55 5.99
C CYS A 51 8.30 -12.67 5.12
N ALA A 52 8.19 -12.55 3.80
CA ALA A 52 8.69 -13.56 2.88
C ALA A 52 10.22 -13.76 2.98
N ALA A 53 10.97 -12.69 3.27
CA ALA A 53 12.41 -12.77 3.52
C ALA A 53 12.73 -13.52 4.81
N LEU A 54 12.04 -13.21 5.90
CA LEU A 54 12.23 -13.87 7.20
C LEU A 54 11.85 -15.36 7.12
N GLU A 55 10.75 -15.72 6.48
CA GLU A 55 10.37 -17.12 6.28
C GLU A 55 11.38 -17.91 5.44
N ARG A 56 12.02 -17.28 4.43
CA ARG A 56 13.08 -17.92 3.67
C ARG A 56 14.30 -18.21 4.54
N GLU A 57 14.63 -17.28 5.44
CA GLU A 57 15.72 -17.44 6.38
C GLU A 57 15.40 -18.51 7.43
N GLN A 58 14.16 -18.57 7.91
CA GLN A 58 13.69 -19.62 8.82
C GLN A 58 13.89 -20.99 8.19
N ARG A 59 13.38 -21.21 6.96
CA ARG A 59 13.56 -22.47 6.24
C ARG A 59 15.02 -22.84 6.00
N ARG A 60 15.90 -21.84 5.86
CA ARG A 60 17.35 -22.05 5.73
C ARG A 60 17.95 -22.56 7.04
N LEU A 61 17.59 -21.95 8.18
CA LEU A 61 18.03 -22.36 9.51
C LEU A 61 17.50 -23.76 9.86
N GLU A 62 16.22 -24.04 9.61
CA GLU A 62 15.60 -25.37 9.77
C GLU A 62 16.40 -26.45 9.02
N GLY A 63 16.77 -26.19 7.76
CA GLY A 63 17.58 -27.12 6.97
C GLY A 63 19.02 -27.30 7.47
N GLU A 64 19.60 -26.25 8.07
CA GLU A 64 20.91 -26.31 8.72
C GLU A 64 20.84 -27.15 10.00
N ILE A 65 19.81 -26.93 10.83
CA ILE A 65 19.50 -27.72 12.03
C ILE A 65 19.37 -29.20 11.68
N ASP A 66 18.53 -29.55 10.69
CA ASP A 66 18.35 -30.93 10.24
C ASP A 66 19.68 -31.59 9.84
N THR A 67 20.54 -30.83 9.15
CA THR A 67 21.86 -31.31 8.72
C THR A 67 22.78 -31.58 9.91
N LEU A 68 22.76 -30.70 10.92
CA LEU A 68 23.57 -30.81 12.13
C LEU A 68 23.08 -31.95 13.02
N VAL A 69 21.77 -32.07 13.22
CA VAL A 69 21.14 -33.18 13.95
C VAL A 69 21.53 -34.51 13.31
N ALA A 70 21.36 -34.65 11.99
CA ALA A 70 21.73 -35.87 11.28
C ALA A 70 23.24 -36.19 11.37
N ARG A 71 24.10 -35.16 11.48
CA ARG A 71 25.54 -35.35 11.70
C ARG A 71 25.83 -35.84 13.11
N VAL A 72 25.23 -35.22 14.13
CA VAL A 72 25.36 -35.63 15.53
C VAL A 72 24.94 -37.09 15.69
N GLU A 73 23.77 -37.48 15.19
CA GLU A 73 23.27 -38.86 15.25
C GLU A 73 24.22 -39.87 14.57
N ARG A 74 24.78 -39.49 13.42
CA ARG A 74 25.73 -40.34 12.68
C ARG A 74 27.03 -40.54 13.45
N GLU A 75 27.55 -39.48 14.06
CA GLU A 75 28.79 -39.53 14.84
C GLU A 75 28.58 -40.26 16.17
N GLU A 76 27.46 -40.04 16.86
CA GLU A 76 27.09 -40.81 18.05
C GLU A 76 26.97 -42.30 17.76
N LYS A 77 26.33 -42.65 16.63
CA LYS A 77 26.25 -44.05 16.22
C LYS A 77 27.63 -44.68 16.05
N LYS A 78 28.58 -43.99 15.43
CA LYS A 78 29.98 -44.44 15.32
C LYS A 78 30.68 -44.55 16.67
N LEU A 79 30.35 -43.66 17.62
CA LEU A 79 30.91 -43.69 18.97
C LEU A 79 30.49 -44.96 19.72
N TYR A 80 29.24 -45.39 19.52
CA TYR A 80 28.61 -46.44 20.30
C TYR A 80 28.51 -47.80 19.59
N ASP A 81 28.70 -47.87 18.27
CA ASP A 81 28.60 -49.13 17.51
C ASP A 81 29.80 -50.08 17.71
N GLY A 82 30.84 -49.64 18.43
CA GLY A 82 32.02 -50.44 18.76
C GLY A 82 32.97 -50.66 17.58
N SER A 83 32.80 -49.96 16.46
CA SER A 83 33.68 -50.03 15.28
C SER A 83 35.10 -49.49 15.56
N THR A 84 35.26 -48.62 16.55
CA THR A 84 36.52 -47.98 16.93
C THR A 84 36.87 -48.29 18.37
N SER A 85 38.05 -48.87 18.61
CA SER A 85 38.53 -49.25 19.96
C SER A 85 39.78 -48.49 20.40
N LEU A 86 40.31 -47.58 19.57
CA LEU A 86 41.44 -46.73 19.93
C LEU A 86 40.98 -45.55 20.80
N PRO A 87 41.52 -45.38 22.02
CA PRO A 87 41.13 -44.29 22.92
C PRO A 87 41.23 -42.89 22.31
N LYS A 88 42.29 -42.62 21.54
CA LYS A 88 42.51 -41.32 20.89
C LYS A 88 41.46 -41.00 19.82
N GLU A 89 40.99 -42.01 19.10
CA GLU A 89 39.97 -41.84 18.05
C GLU A 89 38.60 -41.58 18.68
N LEU A 90 38.27 -42.27 19.79
CA LEU A 90 37.07 -42.00 20.58
C LEU A 90 37.07 -40.58 21.18
N GLU A 91 38.19 -40.12 21.74
CA GLU A 91 38.33 -38.74 22.24
C GLU A 91 38.23 -37.70 21.12
N GLY A 92 38.69 -38.03 19.90
CA GLY A 92 38.53 -37.18 18.72
C GLY A 92 37.06 -37.02 18.35
N LEU A 93 36.36 -38.15 18.23
CA LEU A 93 34.94 -38.20 17.88
C LEU A 93 34.05 -37.50 18.93
N GLN A 94 34.34 -37.67 20.21
CA GLN A 94 33.63 -36.97 21.29
C GLN A 94 33.78 -35.44 21.20
N ARG A 95 34.98 -34.95 20.85
CA ARG A 95 35.22 -33.52 20.64
C ARG A 95 34.50 -33.00 19.41
N GLU A 96 34.43 -33.79 18.34
CA GLU A 96 33.68 -33.44 17.13
C GLU A 96 32.18 -33.33 17.43
N ILE A 97 31.59 -34.34 18.07
CA ILE A 97 30.19 -34.32 18.52
C ILE A 97 29.91 -33.10 19.40
N ALA A 98 30.77 -32.80 20.37
CA ALA A 98 30.61 -31.63 21.23
C ALA A 98 30.65 -30.31 20.44
N SER A 99 31.54 -30.20 19.45
CA SER A 99 31.62 -29.03 18.58
C SER A 99 30.38 -28.89 17.69
N VAL A 100 29.87 -29.98 17.12
CA VAL A 100 28.67 -29.95 16.27
C VAL A 100 27.43 -29.61 17.10
N ARG A 101 27.30 -30.15 18.32
CA ARG A 101 26.22 -29.80 19.24
C ARG A 101 26.26 -28.34 19.69
N SER A 102 27.46 -27.78 19.90
CA SER A 102 27.60 -26.34 20.18
C SER A 102 27.07 -25.51 19.01
N HIS A 103 27.47 -25.83 17.79
CA HIS A 103 27.00 -25.12 16.59
C HIS A 103 25.49 -25.30 16.38
N LEU A 104 24.94 -26.49 16.65
CA LEU A 104 23.50 -26.74 16.63
C LEU A 104 22.76 -25.82 17.60
N SER A 105 23.23 -25.72 18.84
CA SER A 105 22.64 -24.81 19.84
C SER A 105 22.69 -23.35 19.38
N ASP A 106 23.80 -22.91 18.79
CA ASP A 106 23.94 -21.53 18.29
C ASP A 106 22.96 -21.24 17.14
N VAL A 107 22.71 -22.22 16.26
CA VAL A 107 21.73 -22.11 15.16
C VAL A 107 20.30 -22.14 15.67
N GLU A 108 19.97 -23.01 16.64
CA GLU A 108 18.66 -23.06 17.30
C GLU A 108 18.35 -21.74 18.03
N ASP A 109 19.31 -21.16 18.74
CA ASP A 109 19.16 -19.84 19.39
C ASP A 109 18.91 -18.74 18.35
N THR A 110 19.57 -18.82 17.19
CA THR A 110 19.37 -17.88 16.07
C THR A 110 17.98 -18.03 15.45
N GLU A 111 17.50 -19.27 15.27
CA GLU A 111 16.16 -19.57 14.76
C GLU A 111 15.09 -19.03 15.72
N LEU A 112 15.23 -19.25 17.03
CA LEU A 112 14.28 -18.73 18.02
C LEU A 112 14.18 -17.20 17.95
N ALA A 113 15.31 -16.49 17.88
CA ALA A 113 15.29 -15.02 17.73
C ALA A 113 14.69 -14.56 16.39
N LEU A 114 14.86 -15.35 15.32
CA LEU A 114 14.23 -15.08 14.04
C LEU A 114 12.71 -15.27 14.10
N LEU A 115 12.22 -16.28 14.83
CA LEU A 115 10.79 -16.53 15.01
C LEU A 115 10.10 -15.36 15.73
N ASP A 116 10.74 -14.80 16.76
CA ASP A 116 10.23 -13.58 17.43
C ASP A 116 10.14 -12.41 16.43
N THR A 117 11.17 -12.25 15.58
CA THR A 117 11.20 -11.20 14.54
C THR A 117 10.14 -11.43 13.46
N LEU A 118 9.85 -12.69 13.13
CA LEU A 118 8.82 -13.07 12.18
C LEU A 118 7.43 -12.76 12.73
N GLU A 119 7.15 -13.06 14.00
CA GLU A 119 5.88 -12.74 14.65
C GLU A 119 5.62 -11.22 14.64
N GLU A 120 6.64 -10.40 14.93
CA GLU A 120 6.53 -8.94 14.82
C GLU A 120 6.26 -8.48 13.38
N ALA A 121 6.91 -9.10 12.40
CA ALA A 121 6.72 -8.77 10.99
C ALA A 121 5.32 -9.17 10.49
N GLU A 122 4.81 -10.32 10.90
CA GLU A 122 3.45 -10.78 10.59
C GLU A 122 2.40 -9.85 11.18
N ALA A 123 2.58 -9.42 12.44
CA ALA A 123 1.70 -8.42 13.06
C ALA A 123 1.71 -7.10 12.28
N ALA A 124 2.89 -6.63 11.84
CA ALA A 124 3.00 -5.42 11.03
C ALA A 124 2.36 -5.58 9.63
N ARG A 125 2.47 -6.76 9.01
CA ARG A 125 1.80 -7.09 7.75
C ARG A 125 0.28 -7.05 7.91
N ASP A 126 -0.24 -7.66 8.96
CA ASP A 126 -1.67 -7.66 9.24
C ASP A 126 -2.20 -6.25 9.51
N GLU A 127 -1.44 -5.41 10.22
CA GLU A 127 -1.75 -3.99 10.41
C GLU A 127 -1.74 -3.20 9.08
N ALA A 128 -0.75 -3.45 8.22
CA ALA A 128 -0.67 -2.81 6.90
C ALA A 128 -1.87 -3.18 6.01
N HIS A 129 -2.28 -4.45 6.01
CA HIS A 129 -3.48 -4.89 5.29
C HIS A 129 -4.75 -4.24 5.83
N ALA A 130 -4.92 -4.19 7.16
CA ALA A 130 -6.04 -3.48 7.77
C ALA A 130 -6.01 -1.98 7.44
N GLY A 131 -4.82 -1.41 7.31
CA GLY A 131 -4.56 -0.07 6.80
C GLY A 131 -5.11 0.12 5.39
N LEU A 132 -4.70 -0.74 4.46
CA LEU A 132 -5.13 -0.70 3.07
C LEU A 132 -6.66 -0.86 2.94
N GLU A 133 -7.28 -1.78 3.69
CA GLU A 133 -8.74 -1.96 3.67
C GLU A 133 -9.48 -0.69 4.09
N ARG A 134 -8.96 0.04 5.09
CA ARG A 134 -9.54 1.31 5.54
C ARG A 134 -9.43 2.38 4.47
N GLU A 135 -8.24 2.56 3.90
CA GLU A 135 -8.00 3.54 2.83
C GLU A 135 -8.86 3.24 1.59
N GLN A 136 -9.05 1.97 1.25
CA GLN A 136 -9.98 1.57 0.18
C GLN A 136 -11.43 1.92 0.51
N GLY A 137 -11.84 1.79 1.76
CA GLY A 137 -13.16 2.24 2.23
C GLY A 137 -13.33 3.75 2.10
N GLU A 138 -12.37 4.51 2.61
CA GLU A 138 -12.38 5.98 2.54
C GLU A 138 -12.35 6.49 1.09
N ALA A 139 -11.57 5.85 0.22
CA ALA A 139 -11.53 6.16 -1.21
C ALA A 139 -12.89 5.93 -1.89
N ARG A 140 -13.60 4.84 -1.55
CA ARG A 140 -14.95 4.58 -2.07
C ARG A 140 -15.96 5.64 -1.61
N GLU A 141 -15.98 5.96 -0.32
CA GLU A 141 -16.86 7.00 0.22
C GLU A 141 -16.58 8.37 -0.41
N LYS A 142 -15.30 8.71 -0.57
CA LYS A 142 -14.85 9.92 -1.25
C LYS A 142 -15.32 9.93 -2.71
N ALA A 143 -15.19 8.81 -3.42
CA ALA A 143 -15.62 8.69 -4.81
C ALA A 143 -17.14 8.86 -4.98
N GLU A 144 -17.93 8.26 -4.09
CA GLU A 144 -19.40 8.44 -4.10
C GLU A 144 -19.78 9.90 -3.83
N ARG A 145 -19.18 10.52 -2.79
CA ARG A 145 -19.46 11.91 -2.42
C ARG A 145 -19.09 12.89 -3.52
N LEU A 146 -17.86 12.80 -4.03
CA LEU A 146 -17.36 13.71 -5.07
C LEU A 146 -18.03 13.45 -6.42
N GLY A 147 -18.31 12.20 -6.76
CA GLY A 147 -19.07 11.87 -7.98
C GLY A 147 -20.47 12.48 -7.98
N GLY A 148 -21.17 12.44 -6.84
CA GLY A 148 -22.46 13.12 -6.68
C GLY A 148 -22.35 14.65 -6.79
N MET A 149 -21.31 15.24 -6.23
CA MET A 149 -21.03 16.68 -6.33
C MET A 149 -20.73 17.09 -7.78
N ILE A 150 -19.87 16.35 -8.48
CA ILE A 150 -19.51 16.56 -9.88
C ILE A 150 -20.76 16.53 -10.76
N ALA A 151 -21.59 15.49 -10.64
CA ALA A 151 -22.82 15.37 -11.43
C ALA A 151 -23.79 16.54 -11.20
N ARG A 152 -23.86 17.04 -9.95
CA ARG A 152 -24.66 18.22 -9.61
C ARG A 152 -24.09 19.48 -10.26
N LEU A 153 -22.78 19.72 -10.14
CA LEU A 153 -22.10 20.88 -10.72
C LEU A 153 -22.24 20.90 -12.25
N GLU A 154 -22.06 19.75 -12.91
CA GLU A 154 -22.25 19.62 -14.36
C GLU A 154 -23.70 19.95 -14.78
N GLY A 155 -24.69 19.53 -14.00
CA GLY A 155 -26.09 19.90 -14.20
C GLY A 155 -26.35 21.41 -14.04
N GLU A 156 -25.80 22.03 -13.00
CA GLU A 156 -25.90 23.48 -12.75
C GLU A 156 -25.22 24.29 -13.86
N MET A 157 -24.05 23.84 -14.33
CA MET A 157 -23.34 24.44 -15.46
C MET A 157 -24.15 24.35 -16.76
N ALA A 158 -24.72 23.18 -17.06
CA ALA A 158 -25.53 22.98 -18.27
C ALA A 158 -26.77 23.88 -18.27
N ALA A 159 -27.45 24.00 -17.12
CA ALA A 159 -28.60 24.89 -16.96
C ALA A 159 -28.20 26.36 -17.14
N THR A 160 -27.13 26.80 -16.47
CA THR A 160 -26.63 28.19 -16.52
C THR A 160 -26.16 28.56 -17.93
N SER A 161 -25.48 27.64 -18.63
CA SER A 161 -25.10 27.83 -20.04
C SER A 161 -26.32 28.01 -20.95
N GLY A 162 -27.40 27.24 -20.73
CA GLY A 162 -28.64 27.41 -21.49
C GLY A 162 -29.34 28.75 -21.25
N GLU A 163 -29.34 29.22 -20.00
CA GLU A 163 -29.85 30.55 -19.64
C GLU A 163 -29.00 31.67 -20.24
N ARG A 164 -27.67 31.53 -20.17
CA ARG A 164 -26.70 32.43 -20.80
C ARG A 164 -26.93 32.55 -22.30
N ASP A 165 -27.05 31.43 -23.00
CA ASP A 165 -27.28 31.41 -24.46
C ASP A 165 -28.61 32.07 -24.83
N THR A 166 -29.65 31.85 -24.04
CA THR A 166 -30.96 32.50 -24.20
C THR A 166 -30.85 34.01 -24.00
N CYS A 167 -30.09 34.46 -22.99
CA CYS A 167 -29.85 35.87 -22.72
C CYS A 167 -29.04 36.53 -23.86
N ARG A 168 -27.96 35.89 -24.31
CA ARG A 168 -27.15 36.32 -25.46
C ARG A 168 -27.99 36.48 -26.72
N GLY A 169 -28.94 35.57 -26.96
CA GLY A 169 -29.86 35.65 -28.10
C GLY A 169 -30.78 36.88 -28.13
N ARG A 170 -30.95 37.59 -27.00
CA ARG A 170 -31.72 38.84 -26.91
C ARG A 170 -30.88 40.10 -27.20
N LEU A 171 -29.56 39.96 -27.26
CA LEU A 171 -28.62 41.07 -27.48
C LEU A 171 -28.31 41.29 -28.97
N THR A 172 -27.91 42.52 -29.31
CA THR A 172 -27.47 42.83 -30.68
C THR A 172 -26.02 42.40 -30.90
N ALA A 173 -25.66 42.03 -32.13
CA ALA A 173 -24.30 41.64 -32.48
C ALA A 173 -23.24 42.69 -32.11
N THR A 174 -23.58 43.99 -32.24
CA THR A 174 -22.68 45.09 -31.86
C THR A 174 -22.40 45.13 -30.35
N LEU A 175 -23.40 44.85 -29.51
CA LEU A 175 -23.24 44.84 -28.05
C LEU A 175 -22.46 43.61 -27.58
N ILE A 176 -22.71 42.45 -28.20
CA ILE A 176 -21.94 41.22 -27.91
C ILE A 176 -20.47 41.44 -28.25
N ALA A 177 -20.16 42.04 -29.41
CA ALA A 177 -18.79 42.32 -29.83
C ALA A 177 -18.05 43.38 -28.99
N GLN A 178 -18.75 44.15 -28.15
CA GLN A 178 -18.15 45.09 -27.21
C GLN A 178 -17.94 44.47 -25.81
N TYR A 179 -18.56 43.31 -25.55
CA TYR A 179 -18.50 42.59 -24.30
C TYR A 179 -17.44 41.48 -24.31
N GLU A 180 -17.36 40.72 -25.41
CA GLU A 180 -16.32 39.71 -25.67
C GLU A 180 -14.93 40.34 -25.89
#